data_AF-M0BW12-F1
#
_entry.id   AF-M0BW12-F1
#
_cell.length_a   1.000
_cell.length_b   1.000
_cell.length_c   1.000
_cell.angle_alpha   90.00
_cell.angle_beta   90.00
_cell.angle_gamma   90.00
#
_symmetry.space_group_name_H-M   'P 1'
#
loop_
_entity.id
_entity.type
_entity.pdbx_description
1 polymer ?
#
loop_
_entity_poly.entity_id
_entity_poly.type
_entity_poly.pdbx_seq_one_letter_code
_entity_poly.pdbx_strand_id
1 'polypeptide(L)' 'MSDFETVSCSSCGDEFKAYPDANAAQRGFCSPACALKEN' A
#
# COMPACT_ATOMS: atom_id res chain seq x y z
N MET A 1 -1.21 16.39 -12.74
CA MET A 1 -0.32 15.30 -12.30
C MET A 1 -1.22 14.28 -11.62
N SER A 2 -1.06 12.98 -11.84
CA SER A 2 -1.92 12.01 -11.16
C SER A 2 -1.68 12.10 -9.66
N ASP A 3 -2.74 12.23 -8.87
CA ASP A 3 -2.65 12.32 -7.40
C ASP A 3 -2.27 10.99 -6.74
N PHE A 4 -2.12 9.93 -7.53
CA PHE A 4 -1.81 8.59 -7.07
C PHE A 4 -0.39 8.19 -7.44
N GLU A 5 0.28 7.54 -6.50
CA GLU A 5 1.55 6.85 -6.70
C GLU A 5 1.37 5.33 -6.66
N THR A 6 2.23 4.63 -7.40
CA THR A 6 2.28 3.17 -7.37
C THR A 6 3.17 2.74 -6.21
N VAL A 7 2.62 1.93 -5.31
CA VAL A 7 3.30 1.40 -4.12
C VAL A 7 3.26 -0.12 -4.18
N SER A 8 4.38 -0.77 -3.85
CA SER A 8 4.47 -2.22 -3.74
C SER A 8 4.05 -2.66 -2.33
N CYS A 9 3.17 -3.66 -2.25
CA CYS A 9 2.72 -4.22 -0.99
C CYS A 9 3.81 -5.13 -0.38
N SER A 10 4.22 -4.84 0.84
CA SER A 10 5.27 -5.62 1.52
C SER A 10 4.82 -7.04 1.93
N SER A 11 3.51 -7.29 2.00
CA SER A 11 2.97 -8.58 2.43
C SER A 11 2.70 -9.56 1.29
N CYS A 12 2.19 -9.09 0.14
CA CYS A 12 1.85 -9.95 -0.99
C CYS A 12 2.70 -9.71 -2.25
N GLY A 13 3.46 -8.62 -2.31
CA GLY A 13 4.28 -8.26 -3.46
C GLY A 13 3.54 -7.57 -4.60
N ASP A 14 2.21 -7.41 -4.52
CA ASP A 14 1.42 -6.74 -5.55
C ASP A 14 1.64 -5.23 -5.56
N GLU A 15 1.49 -4.61 -6.74
CA GLU A 15 1.51 -3.16 -6.90
C GLU A 15 0.09 -2.58 -6.85
N PHE A 16 -0.09 -1.47 -6.13
CA PHE A 16 -1.37 -0.77 -6.03
C PHE A 16 -1.17 0.75 -6.11
N LYS A 17 -2.23 1.46 -6.52
CA LYS A 17 -2.24 2.92 -6.56
C LYS A 17 -2.85 3.49 -5.29
N ALA A 18 -2.14 4.42 -4.66
CA ALA A 18 -2.61 5.11 -3.46
C ALA A 18 -2.19 6.58 -3.49
N TYR A 19 -2.88 7.41 -2.72
CA TYR A 19 -2.42 8.76 -2.48
C TYR A 19 -1.16 8.74 -1.60
N PRO A 20 -0.21 9.66 -1.79
CA PRO A 20 1.03 9.69 -1.00
C PRO A 20 0.83 9.87 0.50
N ASP A 21 -0.26 10.53 0.89
CA ASP A 21 -0.64 10.74 2.28
C ASP A 21 -1.58 9.65 2.83
N ALA A 22 -1.98 8.67 2.01
CA ALA A 22 -2.80 7.57 2.48
C ALA A 22 -1.99 6.61 3.35
N ASN A 23 -2.62 6.13 4.43
CA ASN A 23 -2.04 5.10 5.30
C ASN A 23 -1.56 3.86 4.53
N ALA A 24 -2.22 3.52 3.41
CA ALA A 24 -1.82 2.39 2.57
C ALA A 24 -0.45 2.62 1.91
N ALA A 25 -0.17 3.84 1.41
CA ALA A 25 1.11 4.21 0.82
C ALA A 25 2.19 4.32 1.91
N GLN A 26 1.90 4.98 3.02
CA GLN A 26 2.85 5.17 4.12
C GLN A 26 3.28 3.86 4.79
N ARG A 27 2.34 2.90 4.92
CA ARG A 27 2.61 1.59 5.52
C ARG A 27 3.01 0.52 4.50
N GLY A 28 2.79 0.75 3.21
CA GLY A 28 3.11 -0.22 2.15
C GLY A 28 2.23 -1.48 2.18
N PHE A 29 0.94 -1.35 2.48
CA PHE A 29 0.00 -2.49 2.45
C PHE A 29 -1.23 -2.19 1.59
N CYS A 30 -1.50 -3.06 0.62
CA CYS A 30 -2.62 -2.91 -0.31
C CYS A 30 -4.00 -3.14 0.34
N SER A 31 -4.06 -3.78 1.50
CA SER A 31 -5.30 -4.11 2.20
C SER A 31 -5.11 -4.27 3.71
N PRO A 32 -6.17 -4.10 4.52
CA PRO A 32 -6.12 -4.39 5.96
C PRO A 32 -5.67 -5.81 6.27
N ALA A 33 -6.07 -6.78 5.45
CA ALA A 33 -5.65 -8.18 5.60
C ALA A 33 -4.14 -8.34 5.46
N CYS A 34 -3.50 -7.63 4.52
CA CYS A 34 -2.04 -7.63 4.36
C CYS A 34 -1.33 -6.96 5.54
N ALA A 35 -1.90 -5.87 6.07
CA ALA A 35 -1.36 -5.18 7.25
C ALA A 35 -1.46 -6.02 8.54
N LEU A 36 -2.31 -7.05 8.58
CA LEU A 36 -2.46 -7.98 9.71
C LEU A 36 -1.62 -9.25 9.56
N LYS A 37 -1.01 -9.49 8.39
CA LYS A 37 -0.14 -10.67 8.15
C LYS A 37 1.27 -10.50 8.68
N GLU A 38 1.73 -9.26 8.87
CA GLU A 38 2.96 -9.01 9.63
C GLU A 38 2.67 -9.16 11.12
N ASN A 39 3.06 -10.31 11.68
CA ASN A 39 3.04 -10.59 13.10
C ASN A 39 4.46 -10.81 13.61
#